data_AF-A0A353PWP0-F1
#
_entry.id   AF-A0A353PWP0-F1
#
_cell.length_a   1.000
_cell.length_b   1.000
_cell.length_c   1.000
_cell.angle_alpha   90.00
_cell.angle_beta   90.00
_cell.angle_gamma   90.00
#
_symmetry.space_group_name_H-M   'P 1'
#
loop_
_entity.id
_entity.type
_entity.pdbx_description
1 polymer ?
#
loop_
_entity_poly.entity_id
_entity_poly.type
_entity_poly.pdbx_seq_one_letter_code
_entity_poly.pdbx_strand_id
1 'polypeptide(L)'
;MKFNEDSRVKIPTILHLCRLGYSYLSLKDAVWDTETNIFTEILKESICRINPGYDNDQAERLLVDTTLLLDNEDLGKAFYEKLTNKSGVKLIDFDNFDNNSFHVVTELPYKNGEEEFRPDITLLVNGMPLVFIEVKKPNNRDGIIAERERINKRFQNKKFRKFVNITQLMIFSNNMEYDIEDIEPLQGAFYASPSYKQAIFNYFREEENLDFATLLLAENDELENIVLKDNNLAIIKNSPEFLTNKDINTPTNRIATSLLSRERLAFILKYAIAYVDEASGTEKHIMRYPQLFATKAIEKKLEKGEKKGIIWHTQGSGK
;
A
#
# COMPACT_ATOMS: atom_id res chain seq x y z
N MET A 1 16.49 26.44 2.55
CA MET A 1 16.01 25.36 1.66
C MET A 1 14.51 25.50 1.49
N LYS A 2 13.95 25.25 0.30
CA LYS A 2 12.50 25.22 0.13
C LYS A 2 11.95 24.05 0.96
N PHE A 3 11.06 24.35 1.90
CA PHE A 3 10.33 23.37 2.70
C PHE A 3 9.39 22.56 1.78
N ASN A 4 9.75 21.33 1.43
CA ASN A 4 8.92 20.47 0.56
C ASN A 4 8.69 19.09 1.20
N GLU A 5 7.61 18.43 0.79
CA GLU A 5 7.21 17.11 1.31
C GLU A 5 8.23 16.02 1.01
N ASP A 6 9.04 16.20 -0.04
CA ASP A 6 10.10 15.29 -0.44
C ASP A 6 11.08 14.99 0.70
N SER A 7 11.56 16.04 1.35
CA SER A 7 12.57 15.95 2.42
C SER A 7 11.96 15.60 3.79
N ARG A 8 10.70 15.98 4.02
CA ARG A 8 10.03 15.79 5.32
C ARG A 8 9.29 14.47 5.45
N VAL A 9 8.82 13.90 4.35
CA VAL A 9 7.93 12.74 4.41
C VAL A 9 8.30 11.70 3.36
N LYS A 10 8.36 12.08 2.08
CA LYS A 10 8.49 11.12 0.98
C LYS A 10 9.76 10.27 1.07
N ILE A 11 10.94 10.91 1.03
CA ILE A 11 12.22 10.19 1.04
C ILE A 11 12.44 9.46 2.37
N PRO A 12 12.19 10.06 3.56
CA PRO A 12 12.27 9.31 4.81
C PRO A 12 11.39 8.05 4.82
N THR A 13 10.16 8.14 4.29
CA THR A 13 9.25 6.99 4.19
C THR A 13 9.78 5.93 3.23
N ILE A 14 10.33 6.31 2.07
CA ILE A 14 10.96 5.36 1.12
C ILE A 14 12.11 4.61 1.78
N LEU A 15 12.99 5.31 2.50
CA LEU A 15 14.11 4.68 3.21
C LEU A 15 13.63 3.76 4.32
N HIS A 16 12.57 4.15 5.04
CA HIS A 16 11.94 3.31 6.04
C HIS A 16 11.33 2.03 5.44
N LEU A 17 10.67 2.14 4.29
CA LEU A 17 10.18 1.00 3.52
C LEU A 17 11.33 0.09 3.06
N CYS A 18 12.48 0.65 2.65
CA CYS A 18 13.66 -0.15 2.36
C CYS A 18 14.14 -0.94 3.59
N ARG A 19 14.06 -0.34 4.79
CA ARG A 19 14.36 -1.05 6.04
C ARG A 19 13.35 -2.14 6.37
N LEU A 20 12.10 -2.03 5.92
CA LEU A 20 11.10 -3.11 5.96
C LEU A 20 11.35 -4.21 4.90
N GLY A 21 12.46 -4.13 4.16
CA GLY A 21 12.91 -5.12 3.19
C GLY A 21 12.47 -4.85 1.75
N TYR A 22 11.86 -3.70 1.44
CA TYR A 22 11.52 -3.36 0.06
C TYR A 22 12.76 -2.96 -0.73
N SER A 23 12.91 -3.45 -1.96
CA SER A 23 13.97 -3.01 -2.86
C SER A 23 13.58 -1.68 -3.51
N TYR A 24 14.43 -0.66 -3.41
CA TYR A 24 14.24 0.57 -4.17
C TYR A 24 14.39 0.29 -5.67
N LEU A 25 13.41 0.70 -6.47
CA LEU A 25 13.40 0.53 -7.91
C LEU A 25 13.33 1.89 -8.60
N SER A 26 14.42 2.27 -9.26
CA SER A 26 14.50 3.51 -10.05
C SER A 26 13.73 3.37 -11.37
N LEU A 27 13.07 4.44 -11.79
CA LEU A 27 12.33 4.47 -13.07
C LEU A 27 13.22 4.73 -14.29
N LYS A 28 14.49 5.10 -14.12
CA LYS A 28 15.37 5.51 -15.23
C LYS A 28 15.56 4.42 -16.28
N ASP A 29 15.71 3.17 -15.82
CA ASP A 29 15.96 2.01 -16.66
C ASP A 29 14.85 0.94 -16.53
N ALA A 30 13.75 1.29 -15.87
CA ALA A 30 12.67 0.35 -15.64
C ALA A 30 11.72 0.27 -16.84
N VAL A 31 11.16 -0.93 -17.04
CA VAL A 31 10.13 -1.19 -18.04
C VAL A 31 8.87 -1.65 -17.32
N TRP A 32 7.75 -0.99 -17.63
CA TRP A 32 6.43 -1.33 -17.12
C TRP A 32 5.36 -0.98 -18.16
N ASP A 33 4.20 -1.61 -18.03
CA ASP A 33 3.02 -1.25 -18.81
C ASP A 33 2.40 0.03 -18.23
N THR A 34 2.39 1.12 -19.01
CA THR A 34 1.90 2.43 -18.57
C THR A 34 0.37 2.48 -18.37
N GLU A 35 -0.39 1.54 -18.92
CA GLU A 35 -1.85 1.47 -18.74
C GLU A 35 -2.28 0.75 -17.47
N THR A 36 -1.40 -0.04 -16.85
CA THR A 36 -1.69 -0.82 -15.63
C THR A 36 -0.70 -0.53 -14.50
N ASN A 37 0.43 0.08 -14.81
CA ASN A 37 1.62 0.21 -13.96
C ASN A 37 2.27 -1.11 -13.55
N ILE A 38 1.95 -2.22 -14.23
CA ILE A 38 2.57 -3.52 -13.97
C ILE A 38 3.98 -3.55 -14.57
N PHE A 39 4.97 -3.92 -13.75
CA PHE A 39 6.33 -4.18 -14.19
C PHE A 39 6.39 -5.59 -14.77
N THR A 40 6.20 -5.67 -16.09
CA THR A 40 5.87 -6.91 -16.81
C THR A 40 6.91 -8.00 -16.64
N GLU A 41 8.20 -7.67 -16.73
CA GLU A 41 9.28 -8.65 -16.57
C GLU A 41 9.36 -9.16 -15.12
N ILE A 42 9.24 -8.27 -14.12
CA ILE A 42 9.23 -8.65 -12.70
C ILE A 42 8.05 -9.58 -12.40
N LEU A 43 6.87 -9.31 -12.97
CA LEU A 43 5.70 -10.16 -12.78
C LEU A 43 5.90 -11.53 -13.43
N LYS A 44 6.39 -11.59 -14.67
CA LYS A 44 6.63 -12.88 -15.36
C LYS A 44 7.65 -13.75 -14.64
N GLU A 45 8.77 -13.17 -14.22
CA GLU A 45 9.79 -13.86 -13.42
C GLU A 45 9.21 -14.37 -12.10
N SER A 46 8.40 -13.54 -11.43
CA SER A 46 7.76 -13.91 -10.17
C SER A 46 6.72 -15.03 -10.37
N ILE A 47 5.93 -15.00 -11.44
CA ILE A 47 4.98 -16.08 -11.79
C ILE A 47 5.74 -17.39 -11.97
N CYS A 48 6.81 -17.42 -12.77
CA CYS A 48 7.61 -18.63 -12.98
C CYS A 48 8.25 -19.13 -11.68
N ARG A 49 8.69 -18.21 -10.81
CA ARG A 49 9.30 -18.53 -9.51
C ARG A 49 8.30 -19.19 -8.55
N ILE A 50 7.08 -18.67 -8.45
CA ILE A 50 6.10 -19.12 -7.44
C ILE A 50 5.15 -20.23 -7.94
N ASN A 51 5.18 -20.55 -9.24
CA ASN A 51 4.37 -21.60 -9.85
C ASN A 51 5.26 -22.66 -10.52
N PRO A 52 5.59 -23.76 -9.83
CA PRO A 52 6.43 -24.81 -10.39
C PRO A 52 5.87 -25.37 -11.71
N GLY A 53 6.69 -25.40 -12.76
CA GLY A 53 6.31 -25.89 -14.08
C GLY A 53 5.65 -24.86 -15.00
N TYR A 54 5.54 -23.59 -14.59
CA TYR A 54 5.18 -22.49 -15.49
C TYR A 54 6.40 -22.02 -16.29
N ASP A 55 6.22 -21.88 -17.60
CA ASP A 55 7.19 -21.23 -18.48
C ASP A 55 6.83 -19.76 -18.79
N ASN A 56 7.71 -19.09 -19.53
CA ASN A 56 7.55 -17.68 -19.88
C ASN A 56 6.30 -17.42 -20.76
N ASP A 57 5.94 -18.34 -21.66
CA ASP A 57 4.77 -18.17 -22.52
C ASP A 57 3.48 -18.26 -21.71
N GLN A 58 3.43 -19.15 -20.72
CA GLN A 58 2.32 -19.26 -19.79
C GLN A 58 2.25 -18.04 -18.85
N ALA A 59 3.39 -17.50 -18.43
CA ALA A 59 3.44 -16.28 -17.62
C ALA A 59 2.96 -15.05 -18.41
N GLU A 60 3.32 -14.94 -19.68
CA GLU A 60 2.83 -13.88 -20.59
C GLU A 60 1.31 -13.96 -20.78
N ARG A 61 0.76 -15.17 -20.99
CA ARG A 61 -0.71 -15.35 -21.06
C ARG A 61 -1.40 -14.95 -19.76
N LEU A 62 -0.83 -15.31 -18.61
CA LEU A 62 -1.40 -14.92 -17.32
C LEU A 62 -1.34 -13.40 -17.09
N LEU A 63 -0.29 -12.72 -17.55
CA LEU A 63 -0.21 -11.26 -17.54
C LEU A 63 -1.34 -10.66 -18.38
N VAL A 64 -1.57 -11.16 -19.60
CA VAL A 64 -2.67 -10.70 -20.46
C VAL A 64 -4.03 -10.92 -19.79
N ASP A 65 -4.28 -12.11 -19.25
CA ASP A 65 -5.51 -12.43 -18.53
C ASP A 65 -5.71 -11.50 -17.33
N THR A 66 -4.63 -11.23 -16.57
CA THR A 66 -4.66 -10.33 -15.42
C THR A 66 -5.00 -8.90 -15.84
N THR A 67 -4.44 -8.41 -16.94
CA THR A 67 -4.76 -7.08 -17.49
C THR A 67 -6.22 -6.97 -17.91
N LEU A 68 -6.80 -8.03 -18.51
CA LEU A 68 -8.22 -8.05 -18.88
C LEU A 68 -9.15 -7.94 -17.66
N LEU A 69 -8.79 -8.56 -16.52
CA LEU A 69 -9.57 -8.42 -15.28
C LEU A 69 -9.63 -6.96 -14.79
N LEU A 70 -8.60 -6.16 -15.08
CA LEU A 70 -8.53 -4.75 -14.68
C LEU A 70 -9.46 -3.84 -15.49
N ASP A 71 -10.03 -4.33 -16.59
CA ASP A 71 -11.02 -3.58 -17.37
C ASP A 71 -12.45 -3.68 -16.81
N ASN A 72 -12.70 -4.59 -15.88
CA ASN A 72 -14.03 -4.80 -15.30
C ASN A 72 -14.56 -3.57 -14.55
N GLU A 73 -15.88 -3.33 -14.64
CA GLU A 73 -16.55 -2.31 -13.83
C GLU A 73 -16.97 -2.87 -12.46
N ASP A 74 -16.03 -3.46 -11.72
CA ASP A 74 -16.27 -4.23 -10.48
C ASP A 74 -15.40 -3.78 -9.28
N LEU A 75 -14.77 -2.61 -9.37
CA LEU A 75 -13.87 -2.06 -8.35
C LEU A 75 -12.70 -3.03 -8.01
N GLY A 76 -12.27 -3.81 -9.00
CA GLY A 76 -11.17 -4.76 -8.92
C GLY A 76 -11.55 -6.08 -8.24
N LYS A 77 -12.85 -6.41 -8.12
CA LYS A 77 -13.32 -7.63 -7.46
C LYS A 77 -12.75 -8.88 -8.14
N ALA A 78 -12.88 -9.00 -9.47
CA ALA A 78 -12.35 -10.16 -10.19
C ALA A 78 -10.82 -10.24 -10.12
N PHE A 79 -10.13 -9.10 -10.15
CA PHE A 79 -8.68 -9.06 -9.93
C PHE A 79 -8.31 -9.53 -8.50
N TYR A 80 -9.01 -9.07 -7.47
CA TYR A 80 -8.78 -9.48 -6.08
C TYR A 80 -9.03 -10.98 -5.85
N GLU A 81 -10.09 -11.53 -6.46
CA GLU A 81 -10.36 -12.96 -6.44
C GLU A 81 -9.24 -13.76 -7.11
N LYS A 82 -8.70 -13.27 -8.23
CA LYS A 82 -7.54 -13.87 -8.89
C LYS A 82 -6.27 -13.75 -8.04
N LEU A 83 -6.06 -12.60 -7.41
CA LEU A 83 -4.90 -12.30 -6.57
C LEU A 83 -4.82 -13.25 -5.36
N THR A 84 -5.96 -13.51 -4.72
CA THR A 84 -6.08 -14.30 -3.47
C THR A 84 -6.38 -15.78 -3.70
N ASN A 85 -6.47 -16.22 -4.95
CA ASN A 85 -6.81 -17.60 -5.28
C ASN A 85 -5.76 -18.58 -4.73
N LYS A 86 -6.23 -19.57 -3.96
CA LYS A 86 -5.39 -20.62 -3.37
C LYS A 86 -5.13 -21.79 -4.32
N SER A 87 -5.93 -21.92 -5.38
CA SER A 87 -5.92 -23.07 -6.28
C SER A 87 -5.49 -22.68 -7.69
N GLY A 88 -4.72 -23.54 -8.34
CA GLY A 88 -4.16 -23.28 -9.66
C GLY A 88 -3.02 -22.25 -9.60
N VAL A 89 -2.92 -21.42 -10.64
CA VAL A 89 -1.82 -20.46 -10.78
C VAL A 89 -2.01 -19.23 -9.89
N LYS A 90 -0.95 -18.92 -9.13
CA LYS A 90 -0.88 -17.85 -8.13
C LYS A 90 -0.21 -16.61 -8.72
N LEU A 91 -0.73 -15.42 -8.37
CA LEU A 91 -0.06 -14.13 -8.57
C LEU A 91 0.77 -13.71 -7.36
N ILE A 92 0.42 -14.22 -6.17
CA ILE A 92 1.13 -14.03 -4.90
C ILE A 92 1.25 -15.39 -4.20
N ASP A 93 2.44 -15.71 -3.71
CA ASP A 93 2.64 -16.83 -2.80
C ASP A 93 2.26 -16.40 -1.38
N PHE A 94 1.02 -16.69 -0.98
CA PHE A 94 0.55 -16.42 0.38
C PHE A 94 0.87 -17.53 1.39
N ASP A 95 1.46 -18.65 0.95
CA ASP A 95 1.87 -19.74 1.81
C ASP A 95 3.31 -19.52 2.30
N ASN A 96 4.16 -18.97 1.44
CA ASN A 96 5.45 -18.41 1.81
C ASN A 96 5.60 -17.00 1.21
N PHE A 97 5.29 -15.98 2.01
CA PHE A 97 5.23 -14.59 1.52
C PHE A 97 6.60 -14.04 1.09
N ASP A 98 7.70 -14.60 1.59
CA ASP A 98 9.06 -14.20 1.24
C ASP A 98 9.51 -14.71 -0.15
N ASN A 99 8.75 -15.61 -0.78
CA ASN A 99 8.98 -16.00 -2.18
C ASN A 99 8.55 -14.91 -3.19
N ASN A 100 7.81 -13.89 -2.72
CA ASN A 100 7.40 -12.77 -3.54
C ASN A 100 8.52 -11.72 -3.62
N SER A 101 8.54 -10.95 -4.69
CA SER A 101 9.40 -9.78 -4.82
C SER A 101 8.67 -8.53 -4.36
N PHE A 102 9.39 -7.60 -3.73
CA PHE A 102 8.80 -6.40 -3.16
C PHE A 102 9.65 -5.19 -3.48
N HIS A 103 9.01 -4.17 -4.06
CA HIS A 103 9.71 -2.98 -4.48
C HIS A 103 9.01 -1.73 -4.00
N VAL A 104 9.79 -0.68 -3.78
CA VAL A 104 9.29 0.68 -3.57
C VAL A 104 9.75 1.53 -4.76
N VAL A 105 8.79 2.20 -5.38
CA VAL A 105 8.99 3.10 -6.52
C VAL A 105 8.49 4.47 -6.11
N THR A 106 9.24 5.51 -6.43
CA THR A 106 8.82 6.90 -6.22
C THR A 106 8.27 7.47 -7.52
N GLU A 107 7.22 8.30 -7.44
CA GLU A 107 6.75 9.12 -8.55
C GLU A 107 6.35 8.31 -9.82
N LEU A 108 5.72 7.14 -9.67
CA LEU A 108 5.33 6.27 -10.78
C LEU A 108 4.10 6.84 -11.53
N PRO A 109 4.23 7.30 -12.79
CA PRO A 109 3.11 7.90 -13.51
C PRO A 109 2.19 6.84 -14.11
N TYR A 110 0.92 6.85 -13.73
CA TYR A 110 -0.16 6.24 -14.50
C TYR A 110 -0.64 7.23 -15.57
N LYS A 111 -0.74 6.78 -16.83
CA LYS A 111 -1.17 7.61 -17.96
C LYS A 111 -2.22 6.89 -18.79
N ASN A 112 -3.33 7.58 -19.05
CA ASN A 112 -4.35 7.12 -20.00
C ASN A 112 -4.90 8.30 -20.79
N GLY A 113 -4.45 8.43 -22.04
CA GLY A 113 -4.70 9.60 -22.88
C GLY A 113 -4.14 10.88 -22.25
N GLU A 114 -4.99 11.89 -22.10
CA GLU A 114 -4.62 13.18 -21.46
C GLU A 114 -4.66 13.16 -19.92
N GLU A 115 -5.15 12.08 -19.31
CA GLU A 115 -5.19 11.96 -17.85
C GLU A 115 -3.89 11.35 -17.33
N GLU A 116 -3.31 11.99 -16.32
CA GLU A 116 -2.13 11.50 -15.61
C GLU A 116 -2.37 11.54 -14.10
N PHE A 117 -1.93 10.50 -13.40
CA PHE A 117 -1.81 10.50 -11.96
C PHE A 117 -0.47 9.88 -11.56
N ARG A 118 0.20 10.52 -10.62
CA ARG A 118 1.51 10.10 -10.18
C ARG A 118 1.53 10.07 -8.65
N PRO A 119 1.33 8.88 -8.05
CA PRO A 119 1.51 8.74 -6.62
C PRO A 119 2.94 9.03 -6.19
N ASP A 120 3.09 9.66 -5.02
CA ASP A 120 4.40 9.96 -4.44
C ASP A 120 5.24 8.69 -4.25
N ILE A 121 4.63 7.64 -3.70
CA ILE A 121 5.25 6.34 -3.43
C ILE A 121 4.30 5.23 -3.86
N THR A 122 4.80 4.25 -4.62
CA THR A 122 4.07 3.03 -5.01
C THR A 122 4.84 1.80 -4.52
N LEU A 123 4.13 0.84 -3.94
CA LEU A 123 4.70 -0.47 -3.60
C LEU A 123 4.26 -1.53 -4.59
N LEU A 124 5.25 -2.28 -5.07
CA LEU A 124 5.04 -3.41 -5.95
C LEU A 124 5.14 -4.71 -5.18
N VAL A 125 4.23 -5.64 -5.41
CA VAL A 125 4.37 -7.04 -5.03
C VAL A 125 4.36 -7.86 -6.31
N ASN A 126 5.45 -8.60 -6.58
CA ASN A 126 5.64 -9.31 -7.85
C ASN A 126 5.46 -8.40 -9.08
N GLY A 127 5.91 -7.15 -8.99
CA GLY A 127 5.77 -6.17 -10.08
C GLY A 127 4.39 -5.53 -10.23
N MET A 128 3.38 -5.94 -9.43
CA MET A 128 2.04 -5.34 -9.45
C MET A 128 1.94 -4.17 -8.45
N PRO A 129 1.45 -2.98 -8.86
CA PRO A 129 1.27 -1.80 -8.00
C PRO A 129 0.04 -1.94 -7.09
N LEU A 130 0.17 -2.64 -5.97
CA LEU A 130 -0.95 -2.95 -5.08
C LEU A 130 -1.19 -1.88 -4.00
N VAL A 131 -0.18 -1.08 -3.67
CA VAL A 131 -0.27 -0.04 -2.65
C VAL A 131 0.30 1.26 -3.18
N PHE A 132 -0.36 2.39 -2.90
CA PHE A 132 0.27 3.69 -3.05
C PHE A 132 0.14 4.54 -1.79
N ILE A 133 1.09 5.44 -1.60
CA ILE A 133 1.16 6.39 -0.50
C ILE A 133 1.24 7.80 -1.11
N GLU A 134 0.29 8.64 -0.72
CA GLU A 134 0.28 10.07 -0.99
C GLU A 134 0.70 10.81 0.28
N VAL A 135 1.73 11.63 0.18
CA VAL A 135 2.25 12.41 1.29
C VAL A 135 1.97 13.89 1.06
N LYS A 136 1.83 14.63 2.16
CA LYS A 136 1.70 16.08 2.14
C LYS A 136 2.66 16.68 3.15
N LYS A 137 3.05 17.93 2.92
CA LYS A 137 3.87 18.67 3.88
C LYS A 137 3.22 18.71 5.28
N PRO A 138 3.99 18.56 6.38
CA PRO A 138 3.49 18.73 7.74
C PRO A 138 2.86 20.11 7.97
N ASN A 139 1.93 20.18 8.93
CA ASN A 139 1.14 21.37 9.27
C ASN A 139 0.25 21.91 8.14
N ASN A 140 -0.05 21.10 7.12
CA ASN A 140 -1.03 21.43 6.08
C ASN A 140 -2.38 20.76 6.37
N ARG A 141 -3.19 21.36 7.25
CA ARG A 141 -4.48 20.78 7.69
C ARG A 141 -5.44 20.53 6.52
N ASP A 142 -5.50 21.45 5.57
CA ASP A 142 -6.37 21.30 4.39
C ASP A 142 -5.81 20.30 3.36
N GLY A 143 -4.55 19.87 3.50
CA GLY A 143 -3.89 19.00 2.54
C GLY A 143 -4.53 17.62 2.42
N ILE A 144 -4.93 17.01 3.55
CA ILE A 144 -5.58 15.70 3.56
C ILE A 144 -7.01 15.77 3.03
N ILE A 145 -7.76 16.83 3.39
CA ILE A 145 -9.11 17.05 2.87
C ILE A 145 -9.08 17.23 1.35
N ALA A 146 -8.19 18.10 0.86
CA ALA A 146 -8.05 18.34 -0.57
C ALA A 146 -7.63 17.06 -1.31
N GLU A 147 -6.78 16.22 -0.73
CA GLU A 147 -6.39 14.95 -1.34
C GLU A 147 -7.56 13.95 -1.37
N ARG A 148 -8.36 13.90 -0.31
CA ARG A 148 -9.61 13.11 -0.28
C ARG A 148 -10.58 13.52 -1.38
N GLU A 149 -10.78 14.82 -1.60
CA GLU A 149 -11.65 15.30 -2.68
C GLU A 149 -11.08 14.97 -4.06
N ARG A 150 -9.76 15.16 -4.24
CA ARG A 150 -9.05 14.87 -5.49
C ARG A 150 -9.14 13.39 -5.85
N ILE A 151 -8.88 12.48 -4.90
CA ILE A 151 -8.90 11.05 -5.18
C ILE A 151 -10.31 10.56 -5.52
N ASN A 152 -11.35 11.06 -4.82
CA ASN A 152 -12.74 10.72 -5.11
C ASN A 152 -13.13 11.16 -6.53
N LYS A 153 -12.79 12.40 -6.92
CA LYS A 153 -13.05 12.90 -8.29
C LYS A 153 -12.28 12.09 -9.34
N ARG A 154 -11.01 11.75 -9.05
CA ARG A 154 -10.16 10.98 -9.95
C ARG A 154 -10.71 9.59 -10.19
N PHE A 155 -11.12 8.90 -9.14
CA PHE A 155 -11.57 7.50 -9.25
C PHE A 155 -12.92 7.37 -9.95
N GLN A 156 -13.74 8.43 -9.98
CA GLN A 156 -14.94 8.48 -10.81
C GLN A 156 -14.64 8.53 -12.32
N ASN A 157 -13.42 8.93 -12.72
CA ASN A 157 -13.04 8.97 -14.12
C ASN A 157 -12.65 7.58 -14.62
N LYS A 158 -13.41 7.05 -15.59
CA LYS A 158 -13.21 5.73 -16.21
C LYS A 158 -11.81 5.51 -16.79
N LYS A 159 -11.06 6.57 -17.13
CA LYS A 159 -9.66 6.46 -17.59
C LYS A 159 -8.71 5.91 -16.52
N PHE A 160 -9.04 6.05 -15.24
CA PHE A 160 -8.28 5.48 -14.12
C PHE A 160 -8.78 4.10 -13.68
N ARG A 161 -9.72 3.47 -14.41
CA ARG A 161 -10.33 2.19 -13.99
C ARG A 161 -9.29 1.11 -13.69
N LYS A 162 -8.33 0.88 -14.60
CA LYS A 162 -7.29 -0.13 -14.40
C LYS A 162 -6.46 0.15 -13.14
N PHE A 163 -6.06 1.42 -12.93
CA PHE A 163 -5.37 1.88 -11.72
C PHE A 163 -6.18 1.63 -10.43
N VAL A 164 -7.48 1.94 -10.47
CA VAL A 164 -8.38 1.74 -9.34
C VAL A 164 -8.53 0.24 -9.03
N ASN A 165 -8.72 -0.59 -10.06
CA ASN A 165 -8.96 -2.02 -9.91
C ASN A 165 -7.73 -2.78 -9.39
N ILE A 166 -6.51 -2.38 -9.78
CA ILE A 166 -5.28 -3.02 -9.30
C ILE A 166 -4.90 -2.59 -7.87
N THR A 167 -5.29 -1.37 -7.47
CA THR A 167 -4.98 -0.84 -6.13
C THR A 167 -5.76 -1.60 -5.04
N GLN A 168 -5.03 -2.08 -4.02
CA GLN A 168 -5.61 -2.78 -2.88
C GLN A 168 -5.63 -1.91 -1.62
N LEU A 169 -4.60 -1.09 -1.41
CA LEU A 169 -4.43 -0.23 -0.25
C LEU A 169 -3.93 1.15 -0.66
N MET A 170 -4.51 2.20 -0.08
CA MET A 170 -4.06 3.57 -0.23
C MET A 170 -3.68 4.11 1.14
N ILE A 171 -2.59 4.85 1.23
CA ILE A 171 -2.18 5.54 2.46
C ILE A 171 -2.03 7.03 2.15
N PHE A 172 -2.50 7.87 3.05
CA PHE A 172 -2.42 9.32 2.93
C PHE A 172 -1.85 9.89 4.22
N SER A 173 -0.78 10.68 4.15
CA SER A 173 -0.14 11.18 5.37
C SER A 173 0.39 12.59 5.24
N ASN A 174 0.16 13.43 6.25
CA ASN A 174 0.88 14.69 6.41
C ASN A 174 1.97 14.61 7.49
N ASN A 175 2.30 13.40 7.94
CA ASN A 175 3.31 13.10 8.97
C ASN A 175 3.06 13.79 10.32
N MET A 176 1.80 14.05 10.66
CA MET A 176 1.39 14.63 11.95
C MET A 176 0.67 13.59 12.82
N GLU A 177 0.69 13.79 14.13
CA GLU A 177 -0.14 13.00 15.04
C GLU A 177 -1.63 13.25 14.79
N TYR A 178 -2.46 12.25 15.06
CA TYR A 178 -3.91 12.45 15.03
C TYR A 178 -4.33 13.49 16.07
N ASP A 179 -5.21 14.41 15.66
CA ASP A 179 -5.84 15.33 16.58
C ASP A 179 -6.89 14.58 17.41
N ILE A 180 -6.76 14.62 18.74
CA ILE A 180 -7.64 13.89 19.68
C ILE A 180 -8.88 14.73 19.99
N GLU A 181 -8.83 16.04 19.73
CA GLU A 181 -9.91 16.98 20.05
C GLU A 181 -10.92 17.12 18.90
N ASP A 182 -10.48 16.90 17.66
CA ASP A 182 -11.35 16.94 16.48
C ASP A 182 -12.21 15.67 16.35
N ILE A 183 -13.49 15.86 16.00
CA ILE A 183 -14.44 14.75 15.73
C ILE A 183 -14.00 13.94 14.51
N GLU A 184 -13.47 14.62 13.48
CA GLU A 184 -12.87 14.01 12.30
C GLU A 184 -11.43 14.50 12.20
N PRO A 185 -10.42 13.62 12.41
CA PRO A 185 -9.03 14.04 12.41
C PRO A 185 -8.63 14.55 11.02
N LEU A 186 -8.31 15.84 10.93
CA LEU A 186 -7.86 16.50 9.69
C LEU A 186 -6.35 16.35 9.44
N GLN A 187 -5.63 15.82 10.43
CA GLN A 187 -4.20 15.55 10.38
C GLN A 187 -3.93 14.13 10.86
N GLY A 188 -2.88 13.51 10.32
CA GLY A 188 -2.61 12.10 10.58
C GLY A 188 -2.05 11.35 9.38
N ALA A 189 -1.86 10.05 9.59
CA ALA A 189 -1.64 9.07 8.54
C ALA A 189 -2.88 8.17 8.43
N PHE A 190 -3.50 8.09 7.27
CA PHE A 190 -4.76 7.39 7.06
C PHE A 190 -4.58 6.29 6.02
N TYR A 191 -5.43 5.27 6.08
CA TYR A 191 -5.48 4.24 5.07
C TYR A 191 -6.91 3.98 4.58
N ALA A 192 -7.03 3.58 3.32
CA ALA A 192 -8.30 3.36 2.66
C ALA A 192 -8.19 2.29 1.57
N SER A 193 -9.31 1.67 1.24
CA SER A 193 -9.52 0.95 -0.02
C SER A 193 -10.04 1.91 -1.10
N PRO A 194 -9.78 1.64 -2.40
CA PRO A 194 -10.38 2.39 -3.48
C PRO A 194 -11.91 2.40 -3.46
N SER A 195 -12.51 3.51 -3.93
CA SER A 195 -13.96 3.68 -4.05
C SER A 195 -14.30 4.55 -5.26
N TYR A 196 -15.34 4.18 -5.99
CA TYR A 196 -15.90 5.02 -7.07
C TYR A 196 -16.80 6.16 -6.55
N LYS A 197 -17.14 6.16 -5.25
CA LYS A 197 -17.98 7.19 -4.64
C LYS A 197 -17.11 8.04 -3.71
N GLN A 198 -17.03 7.61 -2.47
CA GLN A 198 -16.28 8.26 -1.41
C GLN A 198 -15.39 7.22 -0.74
N ALA A 199 -14.08 7.46 -0.76
CA ALA A 199 -13.14 6.67 0.01
C ALA A 199 -13.29 6.95 1.51
N ILE A 200 -13.26 5.89 2.31
CA ILE A 200 -13.32 5.95 3.78
C ILE A 200 -11.89 5.92 4.31
N PHE A 201 -11.47 7.03 4.90
CA PHE A 201 -10.14 7.20 5.47
C PHE A 201 -10.16 6.71 6.92
N ASN A 202 -9.42 5.63 7.18
CA ASN A 202 -9.31 5.04 8.50
C ASN A 202 -7.99 5.48 9.15
N TYR A 203 -8.03 5.82 10.44
CA TYR A 203 -6.82 5.94 11.25
C TYR A 203 -6.41 4.55 11.77
N PHE A 204 -5.13 4.38 12.09
CA PHE A 204 -4.59 3.12 12.60
C PHE A 204 -3.95 3.34 13.97
N ARG A 205 -4.29 2.49 14.94
CA ARG A 205 -3.64 2.46 16.26
C ARG A 205 -3.08 1.05 16.46
N GLU A 206 -1.76 0.95 16.55
CA GLU A 206 -1.12 -0.33 16.81
C GLU A 206 -1.45 -0.83 18.23
N GLU A 207 -1.90 -2.07 18.35
CA GLU A 207 -2.18 -2.73 19.64
C GLU A 207 -1.13 -3.79 19.99
N GLU A 208 -0.30 -4.20 19.02
CA GLU A 208 0.80 -5.15 19.25
C GLU A 208 2.11 -4.43 19.55
N ASN A 209 2.91 -5.00 20.46
CA ASN A 209 4.27 -4.52 20.69
C ASN A 209 5.17 -5.05 19.56
N LEU A 210 5.47 -4.21 18.58
CA LEU A 210 6.32 -4.55 17.46
C LEU A 210 7.80 -4.56 17.87
N ASP A 211 8.49 -5.66 17.55
CA ASP A 211 9.95 -5.74 17.73
C ASP A 211 10.67 -5.16 16.51
N PHE A 212 11.01 -3.88 16.59
CA PHE A 212 11.70 -3.18 15.51
C PHE A 212 13.08 -3.75 15.20
N ALA A 213 13.76 -4.41 16.14
CA ALA A 213 15.08 -5.00 15.89
C ALA A 213 14.98 -6.20 14.93
N THR A 214 13.86 -6.92 14.97
CA THR A 214 13.57 -8.03 14.05
C THR A 214 12.90 -7.53 12.76
N LEU A 215 12.05 -6.50 12.84
CA LEU A 215 11.29 -6.00 11.68
C LEU A 215 12.08 -5.11 10.73
N LEU A 216 13.06 -4.35 11.23
CA LEU A 216 13.79 -3.35 10.45
C LEU A 216 15.22 -3.79 10.20
N LEU A 217 15.60 -3.83 8.93
CA LEU A 217 16.99 -3.89 8.52
C LEU A 217 17.74 -2.63 9.01
N ALA A 218 19.05 -2.79 9.18
CA ALA A 218 19.95 -1.70 9.52
C ALA A 218 19.91 -0.60 8.43
N GLU A 219 20.18 0.64 8.82
CA GLU A 219 20.35 1.73 7.85
C GLU A 219 21.51 1.41 6.89
N ASN A 220 21.31 1.74 5.61
CA ASN A 220 22.28 1.51 4.55
C ASN A 220 22.61 2.85 3.89
N ASP A 221 23.81 3.37 4.17
CA ASP A 221 24.25 4.68 3.67
C ASP A 221 24.38 4.71 2.14
N GLU A 222 24.85 3.63 1.54
CA GLU A 222 24.99 3.52 0.07
C GLU A 222 23.61 3.59 -0.60
N LEU A 223 22.63 2.85 -0.08
CA LEU A 223 21.26 2.90 -0.55
C LEU A 223 20.65 4.29 -0.36
N GLU A 224 20.85 4.92 0.81
CA GLU A 224 20.39 6.29 1.06
C GLU A 224 20.97 7.27 0.02
N ASN A 225 22.26 7.15 -0.30
CA ASN A 225 22.89 7.97 -1.34
C ASN A 225 22.29 7.71 -2.73
N ILE A 226 22.01 6.45 -3.08
CA ILE A 226 21.36 6.08 -4.35
C ILE A 226 19.98 6.72 -4.44
N VAL A 227 19.12 6.54 -3.43
CA VAL A 227 17.75 7.10 -3.42
C VAL A 227 17.79 8.63 -3.51
N LEU A 228 18.63 9.28 -2.71
CA LEU A 228 18.76 10.74 -2.72
C LEU A 228 19.27 11.27 -4.06
N LYS A 229 20.27 10.62 -4.65
CA LYS A 229 20.80 11.02 -5.97
C LYS A 229 19.77 10.81 -7.07
N ASP A 230 19.03 9.71 -7.03
CA ASP A 230 18.01 9.39 -8.03
C ASP A 230 16.89 10.46 -8.06
N ASN A 231 16.57 11.00 -6.88
CA ASN A 231 15.55 12.03 -6.70
C ASN A 231 16.09 13.47 -6.77
N ASN A 232 17.37 13.68 -7.10
CA ASN A 232 18.04 14.99 -7.11
C ASN A 232 18.03 15.73 -5.74
N LEU A 233 18.10 14.97 -4.65
CA LEU A 233 17.98 15.45 -3.27
C LEU A 233 19.24 15.22 -2.43
N ALA A 234 20.39 14.88 -3.03
CA ALA A 234 21.65 14.60 -2.32
C ALA A 234 22.03 15.67 -1.26
N ILE A 235 21.65 16.93 -1.48
CA ILE A 235 21.95 18.05 -0.58
C ILE A 235 21.21 18.00 0.77
N ILE A 236 20.09 17.26 0.88
CA ILE A 236 19.27 17.23 2.12
C ILE A 236 19.81 16.25 3.18
N LYS A 237 20.74 15.37 2.79
CA LYS A 237 21.18 14.22 3.59
C LYS A 237 21.52 14.55 5.05
N ASN A 238 22.27 15.64 5.24
CA ASN A 238 22.75 16.05 6.56
C ASN A 238 21.91 17.19 7.17
N SER A 239 20.75 17.50 6.58
CA SER A 239 19.88 18.54 7.12
C SER A 239 19.22 18.03 8.42
N PRO A 240 19.13 18.85 9.48
CA PRO A 240 18.47 18.44 10.73
C PRO A 240 17.04 17.94 10.51
N GLU A 241 16.34 18.55 9.56
CA GLU A 241 14.98 18.22 9.18
C GLU A 241 14.86 16.80 8.61
N PHE A 242 15.71 16.45 7.64
CA PHE A 242 15.73 15.11 7.06
C PHE A 242 16.06 14.05 8.12
N LEU A 243 17.09 14.30 8.94
CA LEU A 243 17.49 13.40 10.02
C LEU A 243 16.37 13.15 11.03
N THR A 244 15.62 14.20 11.39
CA THR A 244 14.48 14.09 12.31
C THR A 244 13.36 13.25 11.71
N ASN A 245 13.07 13.45 10.41
CA ASN A 245 11.96 12.75 9.76
C ASN A 245 12.30 11.29 9.39
N LYS A 246 13.57 10.87 9.47
CA LYS A 246 13.97 9.45 9.38
C LYS A 246 13.59 8.64 10.62
N ASP A 247 13.15 9.27 11.71
CA ASP A 247 12.74 8.56 12.92
C ASP A 247 11.63 7.54 12.63
N ILE A 248 11.81 6.32 13.13
CA ILE A 248 10.89 5.19 12.94
C ILE A 248 9.50 5.48 13.54
N ASN A 249 9.44 6.37 14.52
CA ASN A 249 8.24 6.76 15.23
C ASN A 249 7.54 7.95 14.60
N THR A 250 7.99 8.48 13.46
CA THR A 250 7.16 9.48 12.77
C THR A 250 5.82 8.85 12.33
N PRO A 251 4.70 9.60 12.33
CA PRO A 251 3.39 9.07 12.01
C PRO A 251 3.32 8.28 10.70
N THR A 252 4.00 8.73 9.64
CA THR A 252 4.06 8.00 8.37
C THR A 252 4.86 6.70 8.47
N ASN A 253 6.01 6.72 9.15
CA ASN A 253 6.84 5.51 9.32
C ASN A 253 6.16 4.48 10.24
N ARG A 254 5.40 4.93 11.25
CA ARG A 254 4.61 4.04 12.11
C ARG A 254 3.53 3.32 11.32
N ILE A 255 2.70 4.04 10.55
CA ILE A 255 1.65 3.38 9.75
C ILE A 255 2.27 2.45 8.69
N ALA A 256 3.42 2.81 8.12
CA ALA A 256 4.15 1.95 7.20
C ALA A 256 4.63 0.67 7.89
N THR A 257 5.21 0.77 9.09
CA THR A 257 5.62 -0.42 9.86
C THR A 257 4.43 -1.31 10.21
N SER A 258 3.36 -0.69 10.68
CA SER A 258 2.15 -1.39 11.09
C SER A 258 1.48 -2.12 9.94
N LEU A 259 1.29 -1.48 8.78
CA LEU A 259 0.50 -2.04 7.67
C LEU A 259 1.34 -2.73 6.58
N LEU A 260 2.60 -2.33 6.40
CA LEU A 260 3.42 -2.70 5.25
C LEU A 260 4.62 -3.58 5.63
N SER A 261 4.73 -4.01 6.89
CA SER A 261 5.57 -5.16 7.22
C SER A 261 5.07 -6.41 6.49
N ARG A 262 5.98 -7.33 6.14
CA ARG A 262 5.68 -8.51 5.31
C ARG A 262 4.46 -9.30 5.79
N GLU A 263 4.46 -9.69 7.06
CA GLU A 263 3.37 -10.45 7.67
C GLU A 263 2.06 -9.66 7.66
N ARG A 264 2.07 -8.36 8.00
CA ARG A 264 0.84 -7.57 8.01
C ARG A 264 0.30 -7.34 6.62
N LEU A 265 1.16 -7.05 5.64
CA LEU A 265 0.73 -6.86 4.26
C LEU A 265 0.12 -8.15 3.71
N ALA A 266 0.72 -9.32 4.00
CA ALA A 266 0.16 -10.61 3.64
C ALA A 266 -1.25 -10.80 4.22
N PHE A 267 -1.42 -10.50 5.52
CA PHE A 267 -2.72 -10.55 6.19
C PHE A 267 -3.73 -9.61 5.53
N ILE A 268 -3.33 -8.35 5.26
CA ILE A 268 -4.22 -7.34 4.69
C ILE A 268 -4.69 -7.75 3.30
N LEU A 269 -3.77 -8.14 2.42
CA LEU A 269 -4.07 -8.53 1.06
C LEU A 269 -4.90 -9.82 0.98
N LYS A 270 -4.82 -10.71 1.98
CA LYS A 270 -5.50 -12.00 1.97
C LYS A 270 -6.84 -12.01 2.70
N TYR A 271 -6.96 -11.23 3.77
CA TYR A 271 -8.06 -11.38 4.74
C TYR A 271 -8.75 -10.07 5.12
N ALA A 272 -8.13 -8.90 4.89
CA ALA A 272 -8.68 -7.64 5.37
C ALA A 272 -9.57 -6.91 4.36
N ILE A 273 -9.69 -7.38 3.12
CA ILE A 273 -10.52 -6.76 2.08
C ILE A 273 -11.81 -7.57 1.86
N ALA A 274 -12.93 -6.86 1.82
CA ALA A 274 -14.25 -7.43 1.53
C ALA A 274 -14.97 -6.61 0.46
N TYR A 275 -15.76 -7.29 -0.37
CA TYR A 275 -16.64 -6.67 -1.36
C TYR A 275 -18.10 -6.83 -0.92
N VAL A 276 -18.84 -5.72 -0.88
CA VAL A 276 -20.25 -5.68 -0.45
C VAL A 276 -21.08 -5.12 -1.59
N ASP A 277 -22.12 -5.86 -2.01
CA ASP A 277 -23.03 -5.42 -3.05
C ASP A 277 -24.21 -4.67 -2.41
N GLU A 278 -24.20 -3.34 -2.53
CA GLU A 278 -25.27 -2.46 -2.06
C GLU A 278 -26.23 -2.10 -3.19
N ALA A 279 -27.42 -1.58 -2.86
CA ALA A 279 -28.37 -1.09 -3.87
C ALA A 279 -27.78 0.00 -4.78
N SER A 280 -26.75 0.71 -4.30
CA SER A 280 -26.05 1.76 -5.03
C SER A 280 -24.79 1.28 -5.78
N GLY A 281 -24.53 -0.03 -5.82
CA GLY A 281 -23.37 -0.66 -6.46
C GLY A 281 -22.41 -1.31 -5.48
N THR A 282 -21.39 -2.00 -6.02
CA THR A 282 -20.37 -2.71 -5.24
C THR A 282 -19.44 -1.75 -4.50
N GLU A 283 -19.16 -2.05 -3.23
CA GLU A 283 -18.22 -1.34 -2.38
C GLU A 283 -17.06 -2.25 -1.99
N LYS A 284 -15.85 -1.69 -1.96
CA LYS A 284 -14.64 -2.36 -1.49
C LYS A 284 -14.29 -1.82 -0.11
N HIS A 285 -14.37 -2.68 0.90
CA HIS A 285 -14.10 -2.35 2.29
C HIS A 285 -12.74 -2.92 2.71
N ILE A 286 -12.05 -2.23 3.61
CA ILE A 286 -10.85 -2.71 4.29
C ILE A 286 -11.06 -2.68 5.80
N MET A 287 -10.57 -3.70 6.52
CA MET A 287 -10.71 -3.78 7.97
C MET A 287 -10.13 -2.55 8.67
N ARG A 288 -10.88 -2.03 9.65
CA ARG A 288 -10.42 -1.07 10.65
C ARG A 288 -9.48 -1.74 11.64
N TYR A 289 -8.57 -0.98 12.26
CA TYR A 289 -7.62 -1.55 13.23
C TYR A 289 -8.28 -2.43 14.33
N PRO A 290 -9.46 -2.11 14.92
CA PRO A 290 -10.05 -2.97 15.94
C PRO A 290 -10.55 -4.30 15.36
N GLN A 291 -11.06 -4.30 14.12
CA GLN A 291 -11.48 -5.53 13.42
C GLN A 291 -10.27 -6.42 13.14
N LEU A 292 -9.15 -5.81 12.73
CA LEU A 292 -7.90 -6.50 12.48
C LEU A 292 -7.38 -7.16 13.78
N PHE A 293 -7.24 -6.40 14.87
CA PHE A 293 -6.72 -6.96 16.13
C PHE A 293 -7.69 -7.95 16.78
N ALA A 294 -9.01 -7.75 16.66
CA ALA A 294 -9.98 -8.75 17.06
C ALA A 294 -9.78 -10.07 16.30
N THR A 295 -9.52 -10.01 14.99
CA THR A 295 -9.25 -11.19 14.16
C THR A 295 -7.96 -11.90 14.60
N LYS A 296 -6.85 -11.17 14.79
CA LYS A 296 -5.59 -11.75 15.30
C LYS A 296 -5.75 -12.33 16.71
N ALA A 297 -6.54 -11.69 17.57
CA ALA A 297 -6.83 -12.20 18.91
C ALA A 297 -7.64 -13.51 18.86
N ILE A 298 -8.62 -13.63 17.95
CA ILE A 298 -9.37 -14.87 17.71
C ILE A 298 -8.43 -15.98 17.21
N GLU A 299 -7.61 -15.70 16.20
CA GLU A 299 -6.64 -16.65 15.65
C GLU A 299 -5.72 -17.21 16.75
N LYS A 300 -5.05 -16.34 17.51
CA LYS A 300 -4.17 -16.71 18.62
C LYS A 300 -4.86 -17.55 19.69
N LYS A 301 -6.17 -17.35 19.89
CA LYS A 301 -6.98 -18.11 20.85
C LYS A 301 -7.32 -19.51 20.31
N LEU A 302 -7.69 -19.60 19.04
CA LEU A 302 -7.95 -20.87 18.36
C LEU A 302 -6.70 -21.75 18.30
N GLU A 303 -5.52 -21.17 18.03
CA GLU A 303 -4.23 -21.88 18.04
C GLU A 303 -3.88 -22.48 19.40
N LYS A 304 -4.31 -21.84 20.50
CA LYS A 304 -4.17 -22.36 21.87
C LYS A 304 -5.22 -23.42 22.23
N GLY A 305 -6.10 -23.78 21.30
CA GLY A 305 -7.19 -24.72 21.52
C GLY A 305 -8.40 -24.14 22.27
N GLU A 306 -8.44 -22.83 22.51
CA GLU A 306 -9.60 -22.17 23.10
C GLU A 306 -10.74 -22.09 22.06
N LYS A 307 -11.93 -22.58 22.40
CA LYS A 307 -13.08 -22.69 21.47
C LYS A 307 -14.18 -21.65 21.71
N LYS A 308 -14.04 -20.79 22.72
CA LYS A 308 -15.03 -19.81 23.13
C LYS A 308 -14.33 -18.53 23.57
N GLY A 309 -14.95 -17.39 23.26
CA GLY A 309 -14.47 -16.06 23.63
C GLY A 309 -15.53 -15.02 23.31
N ILE A 310 -15.32 -13.78 23.75
CA ILE A 310 -16.20 -12.65 23.48
C ILE A 310 -15.35 -11.51 22.94
N ILE A 311 -15.73 -10.95 21.79
CA ILE A 311 -15.23 -9.67 21.29
C ILE A 311 -16.28 -8.62 21.60
N TRP A 312 -15.90 -7.60 22.36
CA TRP A 312 -16.81 -6.51 22.71
C TRP A 312 -16.49 -5.27 21.87
N HIS A 313 -17.37 -5.00 20.92
CA HIS A 313 -17.31 -3.84 20.04
C HIS A 313 -18.58 -3.00 20.20
N THR A 314 -18.43 -1.67 20.16
CA THR A 314 -19.55 -0.72 20.24
C THR A 314 -20.51 -0.88 19.05
N GLN A 315 -21.74 -0.38 19.18
CA GLN A 315 -22.70 -0.38 18.08
C GLN A 315 -22.21 0.54 16.94
N GLY A 316 -22.36 0.10 15.68
CA GLY A 316 -21.91 0.87 14.51
C GLY A 316 -20.40 0.79 14.21
N SER A 317 -19.61 0.02 14.97
CA SER A 317 -18.17 -0.11 14.74
C SER A 317 -17.79 -0.96 13.53
N GLY A 318 -18.74 -1.73 12.98
CA GLY A 318 -18.49 -2.82 12.02
C GLY A 318 -18.10 -4.11 12.75
N LYS A 319 -19.03 -4.67 13.54
CA LYS A 319 -18.83 -5.97 14.20
C LYS A 319 -18.89 -7.11 13.20
#